data_AF-A0A4Q4VLT2-F1
#
_entry.id   AF-A0A4Q4VLT2-F1
#
_cell.length_a   1.000
_cell.length_b   1.000
_cell.length_c   1.000
_cell.angle_alpha   90.00
_cell.angle_beta   90.00
_cell.angle_gamma   90.00
#
_symmetry.space_group_name_H-M   'P 1'
#
loop_
_entity.id
_entity.type
_entity.pdbx_description
1 polymer ?
#
loop_
_entity_poly.entity_id
_entity_poly.type
_entity_poly.pdbx_seq_one_letter_code
_entity_poly.pdbx_strand_id
1 'polypeptide(L)'
;MTAESPPPTQPKLTPQFCFSTVALRDFLRLSRAAVDDSITQNLNALVTPSKLGFDPTSTSVRTPRPPRTPIDPQACRTFKEKVLFPSWQSRSDVLTYCAYVATSPDPDDPETALREAETERSRERMVDERLDPYSGRYFPREPRTEKLAMLLRQERSVEAIVRSRTWGLVRERCDDSAEDAEEALNRWREDLARLSPPFALGDERDQSHALWTMRGG
;
A
#
# COMPACT_ATOMS: atom_id res chain seq x y z
N MET A 1 -3.48 39.19 0.46
CA MET A 1 -4.31 38.10 -0.09
C MET A 1 -3.40 36.89 -0.24
N THR A 2 -3.35 36.04 0.78
CA THR A 2 -2.59 34.78 0.74
C THR A 2 -3.41 33.75 -0.01
N ALA A 3 -2.89 33.26 -1.13
CA ALA A 3 -3.50 32.17 -1.87
C ALA A 3 -3.29 30.87 -1.08
N GLU A 4 -4.36 30.37 -0.47
CA GLU A 4 -4.42 29.03 0.09
C GLU A 4 -4.36 28.03 -1.07
N SER A 5 -3.30 27.24 -1.13
CA SER A 5 -3.15 26.18 -2.14
C SER A 5 -4.16 25.07 -1.84
N PRO A 6 -4.93 24.56 -2.83
CA PRO A 6 -5.90 23.51 -2.57
C PRO A 6 -5.21 22.26 -2.00
N PRO A 7 -5.87 21.53 -1.07
CA PRO A 7 -5.30 20.30 -0.53
C PRO A 7 -5.01 19.33 -1.69
N PRO A 8 -3.89 18.60 -1.66
CA PRO A 8 -3.55 17.67 -2.72
C PRO A 8 -4.70 16.68 -2.88
N THR A 9 -5.38 16.74 -4.02
CA THR A 9 -6.44 15.82 -4.36
C THR A 9 -5.80 14.45 -4.42
N GLN A 10 -6.20 13.53 -3.52
CA GLN A 10 -5.64 12.19 -3.52
C GLN A 10 -5.77 11.61 -4.93
N PRO A 11 -4.66 11.22 -5.58
CA PRO A 11 -4.71 10.73 -6.95
C PRO A 11 -5.64 9.52 -6.97
N LYS A 12 -6.75 9.64 -7.71
CA LYS A 12 -7.69 8.54 -7.88
C LYS A 12 -6.94 7.41 -8.59
N LEU A 13 -6.93 6.23 -7.99
CA LEU A 13 -6.34 5.05 -8.60
C LEU A 13 -7.09 4.73 -9.89
N THR A 14 -6.35 4.52 -10.98
CA THR A 14 -6.90 4.18 -12.30
C THR A 14 -6.29 2.89 -12.83
N PRO A 15 -6.98 2.14 -13.72
CA PRO A 15 -6.41 0.95 -14.32
C PRO A 15 -5.12 1.24 -15.11
N GLN A 16 -5.04 2.42 -15.74
CA GLN A 16 -3.86 2.88 -16.47
C GLN A 16 -2.62 2.99 -15.56
N PHE A 17 -2.79 3.40 -14.31
CA PHE A 17 -1.71 3.41 -13.33
C PHE A 17 -1.19 2.00 -13.06
N CYS A 18 -2.07 1.00 -12.92
CA CYS A 18 -1.68 -0.38 -12.64
C CYS A 18 -0.94 -1.03 -13.81
N PHE A 19 -1.36 -0.76 -15.06
CA PHE A 19 -0.66 -1.28 -16.25
C PHE A 19 0.68 -0.57 -16.53
N SER A 20 0.87 0.63 -16.00
CA SER A 20 2.19 1.27 -15.97
C SER A 20 3.06 0.66 -14.88
N THR A 21 3.70 -0.47 -15.19
CA THR A 21 4.56 -1.20 -14.23
C THR A 21 5.69 -0.35 -13.64
N VAL A 22 6.19 0.62 -14.40
CA VAL A 22 7.19 1.59 -13.93
C VAL A 22 6.58 2.51 -12.87
N ALA A 23 5.43 3.13 -13.15
CA ALA A 23 4.78 4.03 -12.20
C ALA A 23 4.36 3.31 -10.90
N LEU A 24 3.84 2.09 -11.02
CA LEU A 24 3.48 1.26 -9.87
C LEU A 24 4.70 0.92 -9.00
N ARG A 25 5.80 0.46 -9.62
CA ARG A 25 7.04 0.16 -8.89
C ARG A 25 7.65 1.40 -8.26
N ASP A 26 7.67 2.53 -8.97
CA ASP A 26 8.22 3.77 -8.44
C ASP A 26 7.39 4.31 -7.28
N PHE A 27 6.06 4.25 -7.35
CA PHE A 27 5.21 4.58 -6.21
C PHE A 27 5.57 3.75 -4.97
N LEU A 28 5.64 2.43 -5.11
CA LEU A 28 5.96 1.54 -3.99
C LEU A 28 7.37 1.80 -3.45
N ARG A 29 8.36 1.97 -4.33
CA ARG A 29 9.74 2.27 -3.97
C ARG A 29 9.86 3.60 -3.23
N LEU A 30 9.24 4.66 -3.72
CA LEU A 30 9.30 5.99 -3.10
C LEU A 30 8.55 6.02 -1.77
N SER A 31 7.40 5.35 -1.67
CA SER A 31 6.65 5.24 -0.42
C SER A 31 7.46 4.50 0.65
N ARG A 32 8.13 3.40 0.30
CA ARG A 32 9.03 2.66 1.20
C ARG A 32 10.24 3.51 1.60
N ALA A 33 10.87 4.20 0.66
CA ALA A 33 12.01 5.07 0.93
C ALA A 33 11.68 6.21 1.91
N ALA A 34 10.47 6.78 1.79
CA ALA A 34 10.03 7.88 2.63
C ALA A 34 9.79 7.50 4.10
N VAL A 35 9.44 6.24 4.39
CA VAL A 35 9.04 5.82 5.74
C VAL A 35 9.85 4.64 6.28
N ASP A 36 9.90 3.55 5.51
CA ASP A 36 10.44 2.26 5.94
C ASP A 36 11.96 2.20 5.84
N ASP A 37 12.55 2.59 4.70
CA ASP A 37 14.02 2.56 4.55
C ASP A 37 14.71 3.58 5.47
N SER A 38 14.02 4.68 5.76
CA SER A 38 14.45 5.74 6.67
C SER A 38 13.95 5.54 8.11
N ILE A 39 13.39 4.37 8.46
CA ILE A 39 12.74 4.16 9.76
C ILE A 39 13.64 4.47 10.95
N THR A 40 14.92 4.11 10.88
CA THR A 40 15.88 4.40 11.97
C THR A 40 16.05 5.91 12.16
N GLN A 41 16.09 6.67 11.07
CA GLN A 41 16.20 8.13 11.11
C GLN A 41 14.92 8.74 11.66
N ASN A 42 13.76 8.28 11.18
CA ASN A 42 12.45 8.70 11.66
C ASN A 42 12.30 8.48 13.17
N LEU A 43 12.66 7.30 13.68
CA LEU A 43 12.61 6.98 15.10
C LEU A 43 13.61 7.78 15.94
N ASN A 44 14.82 8.00 15.44
CA ASN A 44 15.81 8.84 16.13
C ASN A 44 15.37 10.30 16.22
N ALA A 45 14.63 10.80 15.22
CA ALA A 45 14.08 12.16 15.23
C ALA A 45 12.96 12.36 16.28
N LEU A 46 12.34 11.29 16.76
CA LEU A 46 11.37 11.35 17.86
C LEU A 46 12.04 11.54 19.23
N VAL A 47 13.33 11.26 19.35
CA VAL A 47 14.10 11.54 20.56
C VAL A 47 14.27 13.05 20.67
N THR A 48 13.76 13.64 21.76
CA THR A 48 13.86 15.08 22.04
C THR A 48 14.81 15.31 23.22
N PRO A 49 16.13 15.52 22.99
CA PRO A 49 17.10 15.69 24.07
C PRO A 49 16.82 16.92 24.94
N SER A 50 16.20 17.94 24.35
CA SER A 50 15.88 19.21 25.02
C SER A 50 14.90 19.08 26.19
N LYS A 51 14.10 18.01 26.24
CA LYS A 51 13.23 17.74 27.40
C LYS A 51 14.01 17.35 28.65
N LEU A 52 15.23 16.81 28.51
CA LEU A 52 16.05 16.38 29.65
C LEU A 52 16.85 17.52 30.30
N GLY A 53 16.83 18.72 29.73
CA GLY A 53 17.66 19.84 30.18
C GLY A 53 19.14 19.62 29.87
N PHE A 54 19.91 20.71 29.82
CA PHE A 54 21.36 20.64 29.69
C PHE A 54 21.98 20.84 31.08
N ASP A 55 22.66 19.81 31.59
CA ASP A 55 23.46 19.92 32.81
C ASP A 55 24.91 20.26 32.44
N PRO A 56 25.41 21.49 32.71
CA PRO A 56 26.78 21.87 32.40
C PRO A 56 27.83 21.02 33.11
N THR A 57 27.49 20.37 34.23
CA THR A 57 28.41 19.47 34.96
C THR A 57 28.64 18.14 34.23
N SER A 58 27.75 17.76 33.33
CA SER A 58 27.84 16.53 32.52
C SER A 58 28.99 16.55 31.49
N THR A 59 29.59 17.70 31.22
CA THR A 59 30.72 17.85 30.29
C THR A 59 32.08 17.55 30.91
N SER A 60 32.16 17.51 32.25
CA SER A 60 33.41 17.31 32.99
C SER A 60 33.88 15.85 33.02
N VAL A 61 32.97 14.89 32.79
CA VAL A 61 33.25 13.45 32.81
C VAL A 61 32.72 12.82 31.53
N ARG A 62 33.62 12.17 30.78
CA ARG A 62 33.22 11.39 29.59
C ARG A 62 32.50 10.11 30.05
N THR A 63 31.19 10.20 30.30
CA THR A 63 30.36 9.03 30.55
C THR A 63 30.18 8.24 29.25
N PRO A 64 30.31 6.89 29.28
CA PRO A 64 29.93 6.05 28.16
C PRO A 64 28.48 6.36 27.76
N ARG A 65 28.22 6.48 26.45
CA ARG A 65 26.89 6.79 25.93
C ARG A 65 25.86 5.83 26.55
N PRO A 66 24.81 6.33 27.23
CA PRO A 66 23.83 5.45 27.86
C PRO A 66 23.19 4.54 26.80
N PRO A 67 22.78 3.32 27.19
CA PRO A 67 22.03 2.43 26.32
C PRO A 67 20.76 3.17 25.88
N ARG A 68 20.66 3.37 24.56
CA ARG A 68 19.50 3.87 23.78
C ARG A 68 18.49 4.71 24.58
N THR A 69 18.52 6.03 24.39
CA THR A 69 17.55 6.95 24.99
C THR A 69 16.12 6.50 24.67
N PRO A 70 15.24 6.32 25.68
CA PRO A 70 13.87 5.91 25.43
C PRO A 70 13.13 6.98 24.64
N ILE A 71 12.31 6.55 23.68
CA ILE A 71 11.42 7.46 22.93
C ILE A 71 10.17 7.69 23.77
N ASP A 72 9.67 8.93 23.78
CA ASP A 72 8.41 9.28 24.42
C ASP A 72 7.25 8.43 23.84
N PRO A 73 6.50 7.65 24.67
CA PRO A 73 5.43 6.78 24.19
C PRO A 73 4.37 7.51 23.35
N GLN A 74 4.10 8.78 23.68
CA GLN A 74 3.15 9.60 22.92
C GLN A 74 3.67 9.96 21.53
N ALA A 75 4.98 10.25 21.41
CA ALA A 75 5.61 10.52 20.13
C ALA A 75 5.60 9.26 19.24
N CYS A 76 5.90 8.10 19.83
CA CYS A 76 5.81 6.81 19.14
C CYS A 76 4.39 6.50 18.67
N ARG A 77 3.38 6.67 19.52
CA ARG A 77 1.96 6.48 19.14
C ARG A 77 1.57 7.40 17.99
N THR A 78 1.91 8.69 18.09
CA THR A 78 1.61 9.68 17.06
C THR A 78 2.28 9.32 15.73
N PHE A 79 3.53 8.87 15.74
CA PHE A 79 4.24 8.41 14.55
C PHE A 79 3.56 7.19 13.92
N LYS A 80 3.20 6.19 14.74
CA LYS A 80 2.47 4.98 14.29
C LYS A 80 1.17 5.36 13.59
N GLU A 81 0.32 6.14 14.26
CA GLU A 81 -1.03 6.46 13.80
C GLU A 81 -1.09 7.46 12.64
N LYS A 82 -0.16 8.43 12.58
CA LYS A 82 -0.22 9.52 11.60
C LYS A 82 0.74 9.38 10.42
N VAL A 83 1.75 8.52 10.52
CA VAL A 83 2.79 8.38 9.49
C VAL A 83 2.89 6.93 9.02
N LEU A 84 3.20 6.01 9.94
CA LEU A 84 3.52 4.63 9.58
C LEU A 84 2.31 3.89 8.99
N PHE A 85 1.23 3.78 9.76
CA PHE A 85 0.05 3.02 9.34
C PHE A 85 -0.67 3.64 8.13
N PRO A 86 -0.85 4.98 8.03
CA PRO A 86 -1.38 5.59 6.80
C PRO A 86 -0.54 5.27 5.56
N SER A 87 0.80 5.28 5.66
CA SER A 87 1.68 4.95 4.54
C SER A 87 1.53 3.48 4.13
N TRP A 88 1.51 2.57 5.09
CA TRP A 88 1.27 1.14 4.84
C TRP A 88 -0.11 0.90 4.23
N GLN A 89 -1.13 1.60 4.71
CA GLN A 89 -2.48 1.53 4.18
C GLN A 89 -2.54 1.97 2.73
N SER A 90 -1.94 3.12 2.39
CA SER A 90 -1.90 3.63 1.02
C SER A 90 -1.27 2.62 0.05
N ARG A 91 -0.18 1.95 0.44
CA ARG A 91 0.42 0.88 -0.37
C ARG A 91 -0.48 -0.35 -0.47
N SER A 92 -1.14 -0.73 0.63
CA SER A 92 -2.14 -1.81 0.64
C SER A 92 -3.30 -1.53 -0.31
N ASP A 93 -3.81 -0.31 -0.34
CA ASP A 93 -4.91 0.11 -1.20
C ASP A 93 -4.52 0.01 -2.67
N VAL A 94 -3.32 0.48 -3.02
CA VAL A 94 -2.76 0.37 -4.38
C VAL A 94 -2.61 -1.10 -4.80
N LEU A 95 -2.00 -1.94 -3.96
CA LEU A 95 -1.81 -3.36 -4.26
C LEU A 95 -3.14 -4.14 -4.33
N THR A 96 -4.16 -3.70 -3.60
CA THR A 96 -5.49 -4.32 -3.61
C THR A 96 -6.25 -3.90 -4.87
N TYR A 97 -6.26 -2.61 -5.17
CA TYR A 97 -6.88 -2.06 -6.37
C TYR A 97 -6.26 -2.66 -7.64
N CYS A 98 -4.94 -2.68 -7.75
CA CYS A 98 -4.29 -3.26 -8.92
C CYS A 98 -4.50 -4.78 -9.02
N ALA A 99 -4.70 -5.49 -7.90
CA ALA A 99 -5.06 -6.90 -7.95
C ALA A 99 -6.47 -7.11 -8.53
N TYR A 100 -7.42 -6.24 -8.18
CA TYR A 100 -8.75 -6.24 -8.82
C TYR A 100 -8.64 -5.99 -10.33
N VAL A 101 -7.86 -4.99 -10.75
CA VAL A 101 -7.60 -4.69 -12.17
C VAL A 101 -6.96 -5.88 -12.89
N ALA A 102 -6.00 -6.57 -12.25
CA ALA A 102 -5.34 -7.74 -12.84
C ALA A 102 -6.26 -8.94 -13.06
N THR A 103 -7.37 -9.02 -12.32
CA THR A 103 -8.40 -10.07 -12.48
C THR A 103 -9.59 -9.64 -13.34
N SER A 104 -9.64 -8.37 -13.74
CA SER A 104 -10.70 -7.84 -14.61
C SER A 104 -10.43 -8.19 -16.07
N PRO A 105 -11.48 -8.43 -16.89
CA PRO A 105 -11.35 -8.43 -18.34
C PRO A 105 -10.74 -7.12 -18.83
N ASP A 106 -9.90 -7.21 -19.84
CA ASP A 106 -9.13 -6.10 -20.37
C ASP A 106 -9.33 -5.95 -21.89
N PRO A 107 -10.41 -5.28 -22.32
CA PRO A 107 -10.74 -5.14 -23.74
C PRO A 107 -9.75 -4.23 -24.50
N ASP A 108 -9.01 -3.38 -23.78
CA ASP A 108 -8.09 -2.39 -24.35
C ASP A 108 -6.64 -2.89 -24.37
N ASP A 109 -6.42 -4.20 -24.31
CA ASP A 109 -5.08 -4.79 -24.40
C ASP A 109 -4.56 -4.71 -25.87
N PRO A 110 -3.56 -3.86 -26.16
CA PRO A 110 -3.05 -3.66 -27.52
C PRO A 110 -2.34 -4.90 -28.08
N GLU A 111 -1.92 -5.84 -27.23
CA GLU A 111 -1.22 -7.06 -27.65
C GLU A 111 -2.19 -8.19 -28.03
N THR A 112 -3.50 -8.02 -27.86
CA THR A 112 -4.51 -9.07 -28.11
C THR A 112 -4.46 -9.58 -29.56
N ALA A 113 -4.58 -8.67 -30.53
CA ALA A 113 -4.56 -9.05 -31.95
C ALA A 113 -3.22 -9.68 -32.37
N LEU A 114 -2.09 -9.21 -31.81
CA LEU A 114 -0.77 -9.79 -32.09
C LEU A 114 -0.66 -11.21 -31.53
N ARG A 115 -1.14 -11.43 -30.31
CA ARG A 115 -1.14 -12.73 -29.64
C ARG A 115 -2.01 -13.75 -30.37
N GLU A 116 -3.18 -13.34 -30.83
CA GLU A 116 -4.08 -14.17 -31.63
C GLU A 116 -3.42 -14.58 -32.95
N ALA A 117 -2.82 -13.62 -33.68
CA ALA A 117 -2.12 -13.90 -34.93
C ALA A 117 -0.90 -14.83 -34.74
N GLU A 118 -0.15 -14.68 -33.65
CA GLU A 118 0.97 -15.58 -33.32
C GLU A 118 0.50 -16.98 -32.96
N THR A 119 -0.61 -17.07 -32.23
CA THR A 119 -1.21 -18.35 -31.84
C THR A 119 -1.73 -19.09 -33.06
N GLU A 120 -2.38 -18.41 -34.00
CA GLU A 120 -2.85 -19.02 -35.24
C GLU A 120 -1.69 -19.50 -36.11
N ARG A 121 -0.66 -18.67 -36.30
CA ARG A 121 0.57 -19.08 -37.00
C ARG A 121 1.23 -20.29 -36.36
N SER A 122 1.22 -20.38 -35.02
CA SER A 122 1.77 -21.54 -34.33
C SER A 122 0.92 -22.80 -34.52
N ARG A 123 -0.40 -22.67 -34.64
CA ARG A 123 -1.30 -23.81 -34.93
C ARG A 123 -1.08 -24.36 -36.34
N GLU A 124 -0.73 -23.50 -37.29
CA GLU A 124 -0.40 -23.89 -38.67
C GLU A 124 0.99 -24.53 -38.81
N ARG A 125 1.89 -24.34 -37.84
CA ARG A 125 3.23 -24.94 -37.87
C ARG A 125 3.14 -26.46 -37.65
N MET A 126 3.52 -27.23 -38.66
CA MET A 126 3.74 -28.67 -38.54
C MET A 126 5.23 -28.93 -38.27
N VAL A 127 5.52 -29.53 -37.12
CA VAL A 127 6.89 -29.83 -36.67
C VAL A 127 7.11 -31.34 -36.66
N ASP A 128 8.15 -31.82 -37.37
CA ASP A 128 8.60 -33.21 -37.27
C ASP A 128 9.52 -33.37 -36.05
N GLU A 129 8.94 -33.83 -34.94
CA GLU A 129 9.60 -34.00 -33.64
C GLU A 129 10.80 -34.97 -33.70
N ARG A 130 10.90 -35.80 -34.75
CA ARG A 130 12.01 -36.72 -34.96
C ARG A 130 13.26 -36.03 -35.53
N LEU A 131 13.10 -34.90 -36.20
CA LEU A 131 14.20 -34.13 -36.78
C LEU A 131 14.77 -33.12 -35.77
N ASP A 132 13.91 -32.51 -34.94
CA ASP A 132 14.31 -31.61 -33.85
C ASP A 132 13.29 -31.63 -32.68
N PRO A 133 13.61 -32.33 -31.57
CA PRO A 133 12.75 -32.41 -30.38
C PRO A 133 12.47 -31.07 -29.67
N TYR A 134 13.19 -29.99 -29.97
CA TYR A 134 13.03 -28.68 -29.33
C TYR A 134 12.21 -27.68 -30.16
N SER A 135 12.03 -27.95 -31.45
CA SER A 135 11.33 -27.06 -32.39
C SER A 135 9.81 -26.94 -32.17
N GLY A 136 9.21 -27.85 -31.39
CA GLY A 136 7.78 -27.83 -31.05
C GLY A 136 7.37 -26.88 -29.92
N ARG A 137 8.32 -26.20 -29.26
CA ARG A 137 7.99 -25.33 -28.11
C ARG A 137 7.46 -23.98 -28.59
N TYR A 138 6.17 -23.74 -28.36
CA TYR A 138 5.54 -22.42 -28.51
C TYR A 138 5.20 -21.85 -27.14
N PHE A 139 5.62 -20.62 -26.88
CA PHE A 139 5.26 -19.86 -25.69
C PHE A 139 4.42 -18.65 -26.13
N PRO A 140 3.10 -18.67 -25.94
CA PRO A 140 2.25 -17.54 -26.25
C PRO A 140 2.69 -16.30 -25.47
N ARG A 141 2.51 -15.12 -26.04
CA ARG A 141 2.68 -13.87 -25.30
C ARG A 141 1.61 -13.77 -24.20
N GLU A 142 2.06 -13.61 -22.97
CA GLU A 142 1.18 -13.42 -21.81
C GLU A 142 0.37 -12.11 -21.95
N PRO A 143 -0.93 -12.10 -21.58
CA PRO A 143 -1.72 -10.88 -21.49
C PRO A 143 -1.17 -9.94 -20.42
N ARG A 144 -1.36 -8.63 -20.62
CA ARG A 144 -0.81 -7.63 -19.69
C ARG A 144 -1.39 -7.74 -18.28
N THR A 145 -2.60 -8.27 -18.13
CA THR A 145 -3.23 -8.61 -16.83
C THR A 145 -2.49 -9.73 -16.10
N GLU A 146 -2.00 -10.76 -16.80
CA GLU A 146 -1.22 -11.85 -16.22
C GLU A 146 0.16 -11.36 -15.78
N LYS A 147 0.84 -10.58 -16.64
CA LYS A 147 2.10 -9.89 -16.30
C LYS A 147 1.94 -9.03 -15.04
N LEU A 148 0.83 -8.27 -14.95
CA LEU A 148 0.49 -7.48 -13.77
C LEU A 148 0.24 -8.36 -12.54
N ALA A 149 -0.50 -9.45 -12.67
CA ALA A 149 -0.76 -10.38 -11.56
C ALA A 149 0.54 -10.98 -11.01
N MET A 150 1.49 -11.36 -11.87
CA MET A 150 2.82 -11.83 -11.46
C MET A 150 3.57 -10.75 -10.67
N LEU A 151 3.59 -9.53 -11.18
CA LEU A 151 4.23 -8.39 -10.54
C LEU A 151 3.64 -8.11 -9.15
N LEU A 152 2.31 -8.13 -9.02
CA LEU A 152 1.64 -7.88 -7.74
C LEU A 152 1.91 -8.96 -6.70
N ARG A 153 2.04 -10.24 -7.11
CA ARG A 153 2.45 -11.31 -6.18
C ARG A 153 3.83 -11.04 -5.60
N GLN A 154 4.78 -10.64 -6.46
CA GLN A 154 6.13 -10.27 -6.03
C GLN A 154 6.10 -9.06 -5.08
N GLU A 155 5.39 -7.98 -5.45
CA GLU A 155 5.33 -6.77 -4.63
C GLU A 155 4.64 -7.00 -3.28
N ARG A 156 3.65 -7.90 -3.20
CA ARG A 156 3.04 -8.32 -1.92
C ARG A 156 4.04 -9.06 -1.02
N SER A 157 4.87 -9.95 -1.58
CA SER A 157 5.92 -10.61 -0.82
C SER A 157 6.97 -9.62 -0.31
N VAL A 158 7.39 -8.66 -1.16
CA VAL A 158 8.32 -7.60 -0.75
C VAL A 158 7.70 -6.75 0.36
N GLU A 159 6.44 -6.35 0.21
CA GLU A 159 5.73 -5.54 1.21
C GLU A 159 5.65 -6.24 2.57
N ALA A 160 5.37 -7.54 2.60
CA ALA A 160 5.35 -8.33 3.84
C ALA A 160 6.73 -8.32 4.54
N ILE A 161 7.81 -8.48 3.79
CA ILE A 161 9.18 -8.42 4.32
C ILE A 161 9.49 -7.02 4.86
N VAL A 162 9.15 -5.97 4.11
CA VAL A 162 9.39 -4.57 4.51
C VAL A 162 8.65 -4.27 5.81
N ARG A 163 7.35 -4.57 5.90
CA ARG A 163 6.55 -4.35 7.12
C ARG A 163 7.09 -5.11 8.32
N SER A 164 7.45 -6.38 8.15
CA SER A 164 8.04 -7.18 9.23
C SER A 164 9.33 -6.56 9.77
N ARG A 165 10.23 -6.12 8.88
CA ARG A 165 11.50 -5.48 9.27
C ARG A 165 11.28 -4.12 9.94
N THR A 166 10.46 -3.26 9.33
CA THR A 166 10.14 -1.94 9.89
C THR A 166 9.50 -2.10 11.27
N TRP A 167 8.54 -3.02 11.42
CA TRP A 167 7.88 -3.28 12.69
C TRP A 167 8.84 -3.80 13.76
N GLY A 168 9.78 -4.67 13.39
CA GLY A 168 10.82 -5.14 14.32
C GLY A 168 11.60 -3.99 14.97
N LEU A 169 11.97 -2.98 14.18
CA LEU A 169 12.67 -1.79 14.68
C LEU A 169 11.75 -0.85 15.47
N VAL A 170 10.50 -0.70 15.04
CA VAL A 170 9.50 0.09 15.76
C VAL A 170 9.25 -0.52 17.13
N ARG A 171 9.06 -1.84 17.24
CA ARG A 171 8.92 -2.53 18.53
C ARG A 171 10.15 -2.26 19.42
N GLU A 172 11.35 -2.58 18.94
CA GLU A 172 12.58 -2.40 19.71
C GLU A 172 12.78 -0.96 20.27
N ARG A 173 12.24 0.06 19.60
CA ARG A 173 12.44 1.48 19.97
C ARG A 173 11.24 2.14 20.65
N CYS A 174 10.02 1.70 20.35
CA CYS A 174 8.79 2.38 20.77
C CYS A 174 7.91 1.55 21.70
N ASP A 175 8.00 0.22 21.68
CA ASP A 175 7.02 -0.64 22.36
C ASP A 175 7.48 -2.09 22.47
N ASP A 176 7.39 -2.71 23.64
CA ASP A 176 7.73 -4.13 23.82
C ASP A 176 6.52 -5.06 23.59
N SER A 177 5.58 -4.64 22.73
CA SER A 177 4.37 -5.42 22.45
C SER A 177 4.70 -6.64 21.59
N ALA A 178 4.16 -7.81 21.97
CA ALA A 178 4.38 -9.07 21.24
C ALA A 178 3.63 -9.14 19.89
N GLU A 179 2.91 -8.10 19.52
CA GLU A 179 1.96 -8.09 18.40
C GLU A 179 2.71 -7.98 17.08
N ASP A 180 2.18 -8.64 16.04
CA ASP A 180 2.77 -8.62 14.72
C ASP A 180 2.37 -7.39 13.90
N ALA A 181 3.13 -7.11 12.84
CA ALA A 181 2.96 -5.92 12.01
C ALA A 181 1.54 -5.81 11.41
N GLU A 182 1.01 -6.93 10.93
CA GLU A 182 -0.33 -6.99 10.34
C GLU A 182 -1.43 -6.86 11.42
N GLU A 183 -1.23 -7.42 12.61
CA GLU A 183 -2.18 -7.28 13.73
C GLU A 183 -2.24 -5.84 14.24
N ALA A 184 -1.10 -5.16 14.30
CA ALA A 184 -1.02 -3.74 14.64
C ALA A 184 -1.73 -2.86 13.61
N LEU A 185 -1.52 -3.13 12.32
CA LEU A 185 -2.20 -2.41 11.25
C LEU A 185 -3.72 -2.66 11.26
N ASN A 186 -4.14 -3.90 11.50
CA ASN A 186 -5.56 -4.25 11.55
C ASN A 186 -6.27 -3.58 12.74
N ARG A 187 -5.66 -3.54 13.92
CA ARG A 187 -6.22 -2.79 15.06
C ARG A 187 -6.36 -1.31 14.76
N TRP A 188 -5.36 -0.70 14.12
CA TRP A 188 -5.46 0.70 13.69
C TRP A 188 -6.60 0.93 12.68
N ARG A 189 -6.83 -0.01 11.75
CA ARG A 189 -7.99 0.04 10.84
C ARG A 189 -9.32 -0.03 11.58
N GLU A 190 -9.43 -0.93 12.55
CA GLU A 190 -10.63 -1.06 13.39
C GLU A 190 -10.88 0.20 14.22
N ASP A 191 -9.83 0.79 14.80
CA ASP A 191 -9.91 2.06 15.50
C ASP A 191 -10.43 3.17 14.60
N LEU A 192 -9.88 3.30 13.39
CA LEU A 192 -10.38 4.27 12.41
C LEU A 192 -11.83 4.03 12.00
N ALA A 193 -12.23 2.76 11.83
CA ALA A 193 -13.60 2.39 11.51
C ALA A 193 -14.56 2.72 12.65
N ARG A 194 -14.15 2.56 13.92
CA ARG A 194 -14.94 2.99 15.09
C ARG A 194 -15.10 4.50 15.16
N LEU A 195 -14.08 5.26 14.77
CA LEU A 195 -14.08 6.72 14.81
C LEU A 195 -14.80 7.37 13.63
N SER A 196 -15.03 6.63 12.54
CA SER A 196 -15.88 7.05 11.43
C SER A 196 -17.32 6.61 11.72
N PRO A 197 -18.26 7.54 11.99
CA PRO A 197 -19.66 7.14 12.19
C PRO A 197 -20.17 6.42 10.93
N PRO A 198 -21.06 5.43 11.06
CA PRO A 198 -21.72 4.86 9.90
C PRO A 198 -22.37 6.01 9.14
N PHE A 199 -22.01 6.16 7.87
CA PHE A 199 -22.71 7.05 6.95
C PHE A 199 -24.21 6.83 7.17
N ALA A 200 -24.90 7.91 7.54
CA ALA A 200 -26.35 7.95 7.56
C ALA A 200 -26.83 7.65 6.12
N LEU A 201 -27.03 6.37 5.83
CA LEU A 201 -27.92 5.95 4.77
C LEU A 201 -29.28 6.53 5.14
N GLY A 202 -29.66 7.56 4.39
CA GLY A 202 -30.95 8.22 4.52
C GLY A 202 -32.05 7.17 4.57
N ASP A 203 -32.90 7.33 5.57
CA ASP A 203 -34.13 6.57 5.75
C ASP A 203 -35.08 6.92 4.58
N GLU A 204 -34.94 6.23 3.45
CA GLU A 204 -35.93 6.21 2.36
C GLU A 204 -37.16 5.36 2.76
N ARG A 205 -37.71 5.58 3.95
CA ARG A 205 -38.98 4.96 4.39
C ARG A 205 -40.10 5.94 4.71
N ASP A 206 -39.95 7.23 4.39
CA ASP A 206 -40.98 8.23 4.69
C ASP A 206 -41.48 9.03 3.48
N GLN A 207 -41.45 8.45 2.27
CA GLN A 207 -42.10 9.04 1.07
C GLN A 207 -43.21 8.18 0.44
N SER A 208 -43.59 7.06 1.07
CA SER A 208 -44.68 6.20 0.57
C SER A 208 -46.03 6.42 1.27
N HIS A 209 -46.12 7.29 2.27
CA HIS A 209 -47.36 7.56 3.02
C HIS A 209 -48.05 8.89 2.68
N ALA A 210 -47.51 9.71 1.77
CA ALA A 210 -48.05 11.03 1.43
C ALA A 210 -48.71 11.14 0.03
N LEU A 211 -48.91 10.02 -0.67
CA LEU A 211 -49.53 10.01 -2.02
C LEU A 211 -50.84 9.22 -2.12
N TRP A 212 -51.46 8.83 -1.00
CA TRP A 212 -52.71 8.06 -0.96
C TRP A 212 -53.90 8.78 -0.27
N THR A 213 -53.87 10.12 -0.18
CA THR A 213 -54.97 10.92 0.41
C THR A 213 -55.49 12.06 -0.47
N MET A 214 -55.19 12.09 -1.78
CA MET A 214 -55.79 13.06 -2.72
C MET A 214 -56.30 12.42 -4.02
N ARG A 215 -57.13 11.38 -3.91
CA ARG A 215 -58.06 10.91 -4.97
C ARG A 215 -59.13 10.05 -4.32
N GLY A 216 -60.18 10.70 -3.83
CA GLY A 216 -61.28 10.04 -3.13
C GLY A 216 -62.33 11.06 -2.71
N GLY A 217 -62.87 11.77 -3.70
CA GLY A 217 -63.99 12.71 -3.61
C GLY A 217 -64.57 12.88 -5.00
#